data_AF-A0A5J4N438-F1
#
_entry.id   AF-A0A5J4N438-F1
#
_cell.length_a   1.000
_cell.length_b   1.000
_cell.length_c   1.000
_cell.angle_alpha   90.00
_cell.angle_beta   90.00
_cell.angle_gamma   90.00
#
_symmetry.space_group_name_H-M   'P 1'
#
loop_
_entity.id
_entity.type
_entity.pdbx_description
1 polymer ?
#
loop_
_entity_poly.entity_id
_entity_poly.type
_entity_poly.pdbx_seq_one_letter_code
_entity_poly.pdbx_strand_id
1 'polypeptide(L)'
;VWLQNYSPDERHLVRFVDDPDLSYVMQRYREIHDLVHTLLEQPTDMLGEVVVKWIEGIQNGLPMCLTGGLLGSLRLAPIQTQNYLKTHLDYALLVGFEGHFLMNVYFEEHWEQPMDEFRTSLNIPPPPARTITKKSVDKTKTSV
;
A
#
# COMPACT_ATOMS: atom_id res chain seq x y z
N VAL A 1 8.98 -9.88 -11.19
CA VAL A 1 10.08 -8.90 -11.23
C VAL A 1 9.46 -7.53 -11.51
N TRP A 2 9.09 -6.77 -10.47
CA TRP A 2 8.22 -5.58 -10.56
C TRP A 2 8.90 -4.26 -10.13
N LEU A 3 10.23 -4.25 -9.91
CA LEU A 3 11.00 -3.08 -9.46
C LEU A 3 12.03 -2.62 -10.51
N GLN A 4 11.62 -2.41 -11.77
CA GLN A 4 12.61 -2.07 -12.82
C GLN A 4 12.84 -0.57 -13.06
N ASN A 5 12.10 0.35 -12.44
CA ASN A 5 12.26 1.80 -12.68
C ASN A 5 12.06 2.71 -11.45
N TYR A 6 12.18 2.20 -10.23
CA TYR A 6 12.08 3.01 -9.01
C TYR A 6 13.33 2.79 -8.15
N SER A 7 14.04 3.88 -7.82
CA SER A 7 15.11 3.84 -6.83
C SER A 7 14.54 4.17 -5.44
N PRO A 8 14.83 3.38 -4.39
CA PRO A 8 14.48 3.72 -3.01
C PRO A 8 14.99 5.11 -2.58
N ASP A 9 16.04 5.60 -3.25
CA ASP A 9 16.75 6.85 -3.00
C ASP A 9 16.07 8.09 -3.64
N GLU A 10 15.00 7.92 -4.43
CA GLU A 10 14.27 9.04 -5.02
C GLU A 10 13.41 9.81 -4.00
N ARG A 11 13.26 9.29 -2.78
CA ARG A 11 12.46 9.94 -1.74
C ARG A 11 13.16 11.16 -1.18
N HIS A 12 12.50 12.31 -1.32
CA HIS A 12 12.93 13.53 -0.65
C HIS A 12 12.92 13.37 0.87
N LEU A 13 14.03 13.76 1.49
CA LEU A 13 14.16 13.90 2.93
C LEU A 13 13.02 14.73 3.51
N VAL A 14 12.57 14.36 4.70
CA VAL A 14 11.62 15.17 5.47
C VAL A 14 12.25 16.53 5.78
N ARG A 15 11.54 17.60 5.45
CA ARG A 15 11.93 18.99 5.68
C ARG A 15 10.79 19.68 6.43
N PHE A 16 11.11 20.81 7.09
CA PHE A 16 10.13 21.64 7.80
C PHE A 16 9.50 20.95 9.03
N VAL A 17 10.23 20.04 9.66
CA VAL A 17 9.93 19.47 10.97
C VAL A 17 11.09 19.83 11.89
N ASP A 18 10.82 20.65 12.90
CA ASP A 18 11.89 21.18 13.78
C ASP A 18 12.39 20.15 14.78
N ASP A 19 11.54 19.19 15.14
CA ASP A 19 11.89 18.10 16.05
C ASP A 19 12.63 16.99 15.29
N PRO A 20 13.91 16.72 15.62
CA PRO A 20 14.69 15.69 14.93
C PRO A 20 14.08 14.29 15.09
N ASP A 21 13.49 13.97 16.24
CA ASP A 21 12.91 12.64 16.48
C ASP A 21 11.67 12.44 15.60
N LEU A 22 10.78 13.44 15.54
CA LEU A 22 9.63 13.42 14.64
C LEU A 22 10.06 13.38 13.16
N SER A 23 11.12 14.11 12.80
CA SER A 23 11.63 14.10 11.42
C SER A 23 12.09 12.70 11.00
N TYR A 24 12.75 11.97 11.92
CA TYR A 24 13.18 10.60 11.73
C TYR A 24 11.99 9.65 11.60
N VAL A 25 10.99 9.76 12.47
CA VAL A 25 9.76 8.95 12.40
C VAL A 25 9.03 9.17 11.08
N MET A 26 8.91 10.42 10.63
CA MET A 26 8.26 10.72 9.35
C MET A 26 9.08 10.25 8.14
N GLN A 27 10.41 10.25 8.24
CA GLN A 27 11.30 9.71 7.21
C GLN A 27 11.11 8.19 7.10
N ARG A 28 11.12 7.50 8.24
CA ARG A 28 10.84 6.06 8.32
C ARG A 28 9.49 5.72 7.71
N TYR A 29 8.44 6.48 8.02
CA TYR A 29 7.10 6.32 7.44
C TYR A 29 7.13 6.40 5.91
N ARG A 30 7.86 7.38 5.35
CA ARG A 30 8.02 7.50 3.89
C ARG A 30 8.73 6.30 3.30
N GLU A 31 9.81 5.85 3.91
CA GLU A 31 10.65 4.75 3.41
C GLU A 31 9.90 3.41 3.40
N ILE A 32 9.15 3.09 4.47
CA ILE A 32 8.45 1.81 4.52
C ILE A 32 7.25 1.72 3.60
N HIS A 33 6.72 2.84 3.12
CA HIS A 33 5.49 2.85 2.32
C HIS A 33 5.55 1.88 1.13
N ASP A 34 6.67 1.84 0.40
CA ASP A 34 6.81 0.89 -0.74
C ASP A 34 6.96 -0.55 -0.28
N LEU A 35 7.55 -0.77 0.89
CA LEU A 35 7.67 -2.09 1.50
C LEU A 35 6.30 -2.59 1.94
N VAL A 36 5.44 -1.71 2.45
CA VAL A 36 4.05 -2.02 2.81
C VAL A 36 3.25 -2.44 1.57
N HIS A 37 3.40 -1.74 0.45
CA HIS A 37 2.81 -2.18 -0.83
C HIS A 37 3.23 -3.61 -1.21
N THR A 38 4.52 -3.92 -1.04
CA THR A 38 5.08 -5.25 -1.34
C THR A 38 4.56 -6.31 -0.38
N LEU A 39 4.56 -6.01 0.92
CA LEU A 39 4.06 -6.90 1.97
C LEU A 39 2.59 -7.28 1.73
N LEU A 40 1.76 -6.33 1.31
CA LEU A 40 0.32 -6.51 1.14
C LEU A 40 -0.10 -6.91 -0.28
N GLU A 41 0.85 -7.09 -1.20
CA GLU A 41 0.62 -7.31 -2.64
C GLU A 41 -0.34 -6.30 -3.28
N GLN A 42 -0.30 -5.06 -2.80
CA GLN A 42 -1.10 -3.98 -3.34
C GLN A 42 -0.26 -3.20 -4.36
N PRO A 43 -0.52 -3.29 -5.67
CA PRO A 43 0.15 -2.44 -6.66
C PRO A 43 -0.18 -0.95 -6.43
N THR A 44 0.65 -0.07 -6.97
CA THR A 44 0.54 1.40 -6.87
C THR A 44 -0.53 2.00 -7.80
N ASP A 45 -1.63 1.27 -8.02
CA ASP A 45 -2.82 1.82 -8.65
C ASP A 45 -3.71 2.52 -7.62
N MET A 46 -4.67 3.32 -8.07
CA MET A 46 -5.57 4.06 -7.16
C MET A 46 -6.23 3.18 -6.09
N LEU A 47 -6.54 1.91 -6.41
CA LEU A 47 -7.12 0.99 -5.45
C LEU A 47 -6.11 0.58 -4.38
N GLY A 48 -4.89 0.18 -4.78
CA GLY A 48 -3.86 -0.22 -3.82
C GLY A 48 -3.39 0.92 -2.94
N GLU A 49 -3.25 2.12 -3.49
CA GLU A 49 -2.97 3.33 -2.72
C GLU A 49 -4.02 3.56 -1.63
N VAL A 50 -5.32 3.46 -1.98
CA VAL A 50 -6.40 3.62 -1.00
C VAL A 50 -6.33 2.57 0.10
N VAL A 51 -6.05 1.31 -0.24
CA VAL A 51 -5.93 0.21 0.73
C VAL A 51 -4.77 0.44 1.70
N VAL A 52 -3.59 0.78 1.18
CA VAL A 52 -2.41 1.07 2.00
C VAL A 52 -2.66 2.29 2.89
N LYS A 53 -3.30 3.36 2.36
CA LYS A 53 -3.63 4.56 3.13
C LYS A 53 -4.61 4.31 4.26
N TRP A 54 -5.55 3.37 4.10
CA TRP A 54 -6.42 2.94 5.20
C TRP A 54 -5.62 2.30 6.32
N ILE A 55 -4.74 1.34 6.01
CA ILE A 55 -3.90 0.66 7.01
C ILE A 55 -2.99 1.67 7.71
N GLU A 56 -2.29 2.51 6.93
CA GLU A 56 -1.42 3.56 7.47
C GLU A 56 -2.18 4.57 8.32
N GLY A 57 -3.41 4.92 7.93
CA GLY A 57 -4.27 5.84 8.65
C GLY A 57 -4.77 5.27 9.96
N ILE A 58 -5.14 4.00 9.98
CA ILE A 58 -5.58 3.29 11.20
C ILE A 58 -4.42 3.15 12.18
N GLN A 59 -3.23 2.74 11.69
CA GLN A 59 -2.08 2.48 12.54
C GLN A 59 -1.38 3.74 13.03
N ASN A 60 -1.13 4.72 12.15
CA ASN A 60 -0.34 5.91 12.48
C ASN A 60 -1.21 7.11 12.90
N GLY A 61 -2.52 7.09 12.66
CA GLY A 61 -3.42 8.21 12.94
C GLY A 61 -3.15 9.47 12.12
N LEU A 62 -2.33 9.39 11.06
CA LEU A 62 -1.94 10.55 10.26
C LEU A 62 -3.14 11.07 9.46
N PRO A 63 -3.52 12.37 9.57
CA PRO A 63 -4.67 12.93 8.89
C PRO A 63 -4.63 12.75 7.35
N MET A 64 -3.43 12.81 6.77
CA MET A 64 -3.22 12.62 5.32
C MET A 64 -3.58 11.21 4.84
N CYS A 65 -3.37 10.20 5.68
CA CYS A 65 -3.63 8.81 5.35
C CYS A 65 -5.13 8.52 5.43
N LEU A 66 -5.78 9.00 6.50
CA LEU A 66 -7.24 8.90 6.66
C LEU A 66 -7.99 9.63 5.54
N THR A 67 -7.56 10.85 5.21
CA THR A 67 -8.15 11.62 4.11
C THR A 67 -7.84 11.01 2.75
N GLY A 68 -6.64 10.43 2.56
CA GLY A 68 -6.27 9.68 1.36
C GLY A 68 -7.14 8.45 1.12
N GLY A 69 -7.40 7.65 2.18
CA GLY A 69 -8.30 6.51 2.12
C GLY A 69 -9.74 6.94 1.79
N LEU A 70 -10.25 7.97 2.46
CA LEU A 70 -11.60 8.47 2.23
C LEU A 70 -11.77 9.11 0.84
N LEU A 71 -10.98 10.12 0.51
CA LEU A 71 -11.11 10.86 -0.75
C LEU A 71 -10.66 10.03 -1.96
N GLY A 72 -9.64 9.18 -1.79
CA GLY A 72 -9.22 8.26 -2.84
C GLY A 72 -10.32 7.24 -3.16
N SER A 73 -11.03 6.74 -2.16
CA SER A 73 -12.16 5.82 -2.37
C SER A 73 -13.32 6.43 -3.17
N LEU A 74 -13.56 7.74 -3.02
CA LEU A 74 -14.58 8.48 -3.78
C LEU A 74 -14.23 8.62 -5.26
N ARG A 75 -12.94 8.51 -5.63
CA ARG A 75 -12.45 8.69 -7.01
C ARG A 75 -12.21 7.36 -7.75
N LEU A 76 -12.58 6.22 -7.17
CA LEU A 76 -12.39 4.91 -7.78
C LEU A 76 -13.32 4.69 -8.99
N ALA A 77 -12.81 4.03 -10.03
CA ALA A 77 -13.63 3.60 -11.16
C ALA A 77 -14.62 2.49 -10.74
N PRO A 78 -15.80 2.34 -11.36
CA PRO A 78 -16.86 1.44 -10.88
C PRO A 78 -16.42 -0.01 -10.60
N ILE A 79 -15.52 -0.57 -11.41
CA ILE A 79 -14.97 -1.92 -11.22
C ILE A 79 -14.02 -1.98 -10.02
N GLN A 80 -13.17 -0.95 -9.85
CA GLN A 80 -12.29 -0.83 -8.68
C GLN A 80 -13.11 -0.62 -7.41
N THR A 81 -14.20 0.15 -7.47
CA THR A 81 -15.13 0.35 -6.35
C THR A 81 -15.80 -0.95 -5.93
N GLN A 82 -16.17 -1.85 -6.85
CA GLN A 82 -16.72 -3.16 -6.49
C GLN A 82 -15.71 -4.06 -5.78
N ASN A 83 -14.47 -4.16 -6.30
CA ASN A 83 -13.41 -4.93 -5.63
C ASN A 83 -13.06 -4.32 -4.26
N TYR A 84 -13.00 -3.00 -4.19
CA TYR A 84 -12.78 -2.22 -2.97
C TYR A 84 -13.81 -2.54 -1.89
N LEU A 85 -15.09 -2.31 -2.18
CA LEU A 85 -16.18 -2.45 -1.21
C LEU A 85 -16.44 -3.90 -0.78
N LYS A 86 -16.14 -4.89 -1.62
CA LYS A 86 -16.44 -6.30 -1.33
C LYS A 86 -15.35 -7.06 -0.60
N THR A 87 -14.08 -6.64 -0.74
CA THR A 87 -12.95 -7.46 -0.29
C THR A 87 -11.81 -6.63 0.30
N HIS A 88 -11.40 -5.56 -0.37
CA HIS A 88 -10.17 -4.87 0.00
C HIS A 88 -10.34 -3.90 1.19
N LEU A 89 -11.54 -3.32 1.37
CA LEU A 89 -11.81 -2.48 2.54
C LEU A 89 -11.78 -3.32 3.82
N ASP A 90 -12.52 -4.43 3.87
CA ASP A 90 -12.54 -5.31 5.06
C ASP A 90 -11.14 -5.85 5.37
N TYR A 91 -10.38 -6.22 4.34
CA TYR A 91 -8.97 -6.59 4.48
C TYR A 91 -8.13 -5.46 5.09
N ALA A 92 -8.27 -4.22 4.57
CA ALA A 92 -7.53 -3.07 5.08
C ALA A 92 -7.87 -2.74 6.54
N LEU A 93 -9.15 -2.87 6.92
CA LEU A 93 -9.59 -2.67 8.30
C LEU A 93 -9.02 -3.75 9.21
N LEU A 94 -9.11 -5.03 8.82
CA LEU A 94 -8.58 -6.13 9.60
C LEU A 94 -7.07 -5.99 9.82
N VAL A 95 -6.30 -5.73 8.75
CA VAL A 95 -4.85 -5.52 8.86
C VAL A 95 -4.52 -4.27 9.68
N GLY A 96 -5.28 -3.19 9.51
CA GLY A 96 -5.07 -1.94 10.24
C GLY A 96 -5.28 -2.09 11.74
N PHE A 97 -6.32 -2.82 12.17
CA PHE A 97 -6.70 -2.97 13.58
C PHE A 97 -6.05 -4.16 14.29
N GLU A 98 -5.93 -5.31 13.60
CA GLU A 98 -5.45 -6.56 14.20
C GLU A 98 -3.99 -6.87 13.84
N GLY A 99 -3.46 -6.28 12.77
CA GLY A 99 -2.08 -6.47 12.33
C GLY A 99 -1.07 -5.79 13.27
N HIS A 100 0.17 -6.28 13.24
CA HIS A 100 1.28 -5.63 13.94
C HIS A 100 1.53 -4.22 13.40
N PHE A 101 2.03 -3.34 14.27
CA PHE A 101 2.35 -1.97 13.91
C PHE A 101 3.56 -1.91 12.97
N LEU A 102 3.33 -1.59 11.69
CA LEU A 102 4.31 -1.79 10.61
C LEU A 102 5.53 -0.87 10.71
N MET A 103 5.40 0.28 11.37
CA MET A 103 6.53 1.20 11.62
C MET A 103 7.63 0.58 12.49
N ASN A 104 7.27 -0.39 13.34
CA ASN A 104 8.20 -1.06 14.26
C ASN A 104 8.80 -2.34 13.66
N VAL A 105 8.48 -2.67 12.41
CA VAL A 105 8.99 -3.87 11.74
C VAL A 105 10.34 -3.55 11.09
N TYR A 106 11.35 -4.36 11.39
CA TYR A 106 12.68 -4.29 10.77
C TYR A 106 12.71 -5.12 9.48
N PHE A 107 12.08 -4.61 8.41
CA PHE A 107 11.97 -5.29 7.11
C PHE A 107 13.30 -5.84 6.59
N GLU A 108 14.40 -5.15 6.89
CA GLU A 108 15.75 -5.51 6.50
C GLU A 108 16.25 -6.84 7.07
N GLU A 109 15.70 -7.30 8.18
CA GLU A 109 16.04 -8.59 8.79
C GLU A 109 15.28 -9.77 8.16
N HIS A 110 14.29 -9.49 7.31
CA HIS A 110 13.34 -10.49 6.80
C HIS A 110 13.43 -10.70 5.27
N TRP A 111 14.47 -10.20 4.59
CA TRP A 111 14.59 -10.32 3.13
C TRP A 111 14.61 -11.75 2.59
N GLU A 112 15.19 -12.68 3.36
CA GLU A 112 15.30 -14.10 2.98
C GLU A 112 14.09 -14.91 3.45
N GLN A 113 13.22 -14.34 4.30
CA GLN A 113 12.07 -15.05 4.85
C GLN A 113 10.97 -15.22 3.78
N PRO A 114 10.33 -16.40 3.71
CA PRO A 114 9.15 -16.58 2.86
C PRO A 114 8.04 -15.58 3.22
N MET A 115 7.50 -14.92 2.22
CA MET A 115 6.52 -13.84 2.39
C MET A 115 5.27 -14.27 3.17
N ASP A 116 4.79 -15.50 2.96
CA ASP A 116 3.59 -16.00 3.66
C ASP A 116 3.84 -16.23 5.16
N GLU A 117 5.03 -16.70 5.52
CA GLU A 117 5.44 -16.84 6.92
C GLU A 117 5.62 -15.47 7.58
N PHE A 118 6.21 -14.52 6.84
CA PHE A 118 6.40 -13.17 7.33
C PHE A 118 5.06 -12.47 7.59
N ARG A 119 4.10 -12.55 6.66
CA ARG A 119 2.72 -12.05 6.86
C ARG A 119 2.04 -12.69 8.07
N THR A 120 2.17 -14.00 8.21
CA THR A 120 1.59 -14.73 9.35
C THR A 120 2.17 -14.22 10.67
N SER A 121 3.48 -13.98 10.73
CA SER A 121 4.13 -13.43 11.93
C SER A 121 3.63 -12.04 12.31
N LEU A 122 3.20 -11.25 11.32
CA LEU A 122 2.66 -9.90 11.51
C LEU A 122 1.14 -9.88 11.71
N ASN A 123 0.48 -11.03 11.79
CA ASN A 123 -0.98 -11.16 11.81
C ASN A 123 -1.66 -10.51 10.58
N ILE A 124 -1.06 -10.69 9.41
CA ILE A 124 -1.58 -10.21 8.13
C ILE A 124 -2.15 -11.42 7.37
N PRO A 125 -3.46 -11.48 7.10
CA PRO A 125 -4.03 -12.54 6.28
C PRO A 125 -3.54 -12.44 4.83
N PRO A 126 -3.71 -13.50 4.03
CA PRO A 126 -3.36 -13.45 2.61
C PRO A 126 -4.18 -12.36 1.89
N PRO A 127 -3.56 -11.59 0.98
CA PRO A 127 -4.23 -10.50 0.30
C PRO A 127 -5.36 -11.01 -0.63
N PRO A 128 -6.46 -10.25 -0.76
CA PRO A 128 -7.58 -10.64 -1.59
C PRO A 128 -7.20 -10.65 -3.08
N ALA A 129 -7.70 -11.64 -3.82
CA ALA A 129 -7.48 -11.71 -5.26
C ALA A 129 -8.07 -10.50 -5.98
N ARG A 130 -7.27 -9.85 -6.83
CA ARG A 130 -7.73 -8.76 -7.69
C ARG A 130 -8.31 -9.32 -8.98
N THR A 131 -9.58 -9.03 -9.25
CA THR A 131 -10.19 -9.34 -10.55
C THR A 131 -9.60 -8.41 -11.62
N ILE A 132 -8.56 -8.87 -12.33
CA ILE A 132 -7.95 -8.12 -13.45
C ILE A 132 -8.84 -8.28 -14.69
N THR A 133 -9.62 -7.25 -15.03
CA THR A 133 -10.23 -7.18 -16.37
C THR A 133 -9.13 -6.87 -17.38
N LYS A 134 -8.73 -7.86 -18.19
CA LYS A 134 -7.84 -7.62 -19.35
C LYS A 134 -8.49 -6.54 -20.23
N LYS A 135 -7.83 -5.39 -20.41
CA LYS A 135 -8.16 -4.49 -21.52
C LYS A 135 -7.98 -5.29 -22.81
N SER A 136 -9.06 -5.51 -23.55
CA SER A 136 -8.98 -6.02 -24.92
C SER A 136 -8.17 -5.01 -25.74
N VAL A 137 -7.00 -5.41 -26.20
CA VAL A 137 -6.26 -4.69 -27.24
C VAL A 137 -7.16 -4.68 -28.48
N ASP A 138 -7.71 -3.52 -28.81
CA ASP A 138 -8.53 -3.32 -29.99
C ASP A 138 -7.63 -3.45 -31.23
N LYS A 139 -7.69 -4.62 -31.88
CA LYS A 139 -7.02 -4.91 -33.15
C LYS A 139 -7.79 -4.24 -34.29
N THR A 140 -7.78 -2.91 -34.38
CA THR A 140 -8.41 -2.24 -35.53
C THR A 140 -7.75 -0.93 -35.94
N LYS A 141 -6.45 -0.95 -36.30
CA LYS A 141 -5.85 0.06 -37.22
C LYS A 141 -4.75 -0.57 -38.08
N THR A 142 -5.14 -1.40 -39.04
CA THR A 142 -4.33 -1.70 -40.23
C THR A 142 -5.28 -1.86 -41.41
N SER A 143 -5.58 -0.73 -42.06
CA SER A 143 -6.10 -0.63 -43.43
C SER A 143 -6.59 0.81 -43.64
N VAL A 144 -5.73 1.69 -44.18
CA VAL A 144 -5.75 2.22 -45.56
C VAL A 144 -4.46 3.00 -45.76
#